data_AF-A0A2D9LBW6-F1
#
_entry.id   AF-A0A2D9LBW6-F1
#
_cell.length_a   1.000
_cell.length_b   1.000
_cell.length_c   1.000
_cell.angle_alpha   90.00
_cell.angle_beta   90.00
_cell.angle_gamma   90.00
#
_symmetry.space_group_name_H-M   'P 1'
#
loop_
_entity.id
_entity.type
_entity.pdbx_description
1 polymer ?
#
loop_
_entity_poly.entity_id
_entity_poly.type
_entity_poly.pdbx_seq_one_letter_code
_entity_poly.pdbx_strand_id
1 'polypeptide(L)'
;MQRIASLKFGLLGLTTLCLLPGITQAGGPSPEHYLKNSPMVLEVRYCECQATEPGQAPTELRPAFLEQSRLLKVDVDPDGKGFVSSPEMTLDFELRALPESPGDFMLSFAGNYVAGQQNSTSTGEVLLKDDQWLNLFSAEHVRENSTQYGDVAVRLISGDSQAR
;
A
#
# COMPACT_ATOMS: atom_id res chain seq x y z
N MET A 1 -15.43 -55.58 58.67
CA MET A 1 -15.36 -54.90 57.36
C MET A 1 -14.21 -55.50 56.55
N GLN A 2 -14.37 -55.51 55.21
CA GLN A 2 -13.66 -56.27 54.17
C GLN A 2 -12.10 -56.27 54.26
N ARG A 3 -11.36 -57.37 54.07
CA ARG A 3 -11.12 -58.31 52.94
C ARG A 3 -10.15 -57.79 51.84
N ILE A 4 -9.11 -58.62 51.58
CA ILE A 4 -8.45 -58.91 50.28
C ILE A 4 -7.47 -57.83 49.77
N ALA A 5 -6.34 -58.10 49.12
CA ALA A 5 -5.41 -59.24 48.96
C ALA A 5 -4.22 -58.68 48.16
N SER A 6 -3.04 -59.29 48.29
CA SER A 6 -1.89 -59.09 47.43
C SER A 6 -2.21 -59.43 45.97
N LEU A 7 -1.68 -58.68 44.99
CA LEU A 7 -1.20 -59.28 43.76
C LEU A 7 -0.12 -58.42 43.08
N LYS A 8 0.78 -59.14 42.43
CA LYS A 8 2.09 -58.79 41.88
C LYS A 8 2.01 -58.33 40.41
N PHE A 9 3.04 -57.60 40.00
CA PHE A 9 3.67 -57.55 38.67
C PHE A 9 2.85 -57.04 37.48
N GLY A 10 3.43 -56.08 36.76
CA GLY A 10 2.98 -55.65 35.43
C GLY A 10 3.81 -54.50 34.89
N LEU A 11 5.02 -54.81 34.43
CA LEU A 11 5.80 -54.00 33.48
C LEU A 11 4.96 -53.81 32.19
N LEU A 12 5.18 -52.68 31.50
CA LEU A 12 4.70 -52.28 30.16
C LEU A 12 3.51 -51.31 30.13
N GLY A 13 3.81 -50.06 29.79
CA GLY A 13 2.83 -49.04 29.43
C GLY A 13 3.50 -47.89 28.68
N LEU A 14 3.81 -48.15 27.41
CA LEU A 14 4.16 -47.24 26.31
C LEU A 14 4.42 -45.75 26.62
N THR A 15 5.65 -45.33 26.36
CA THR A 15 6.00 -43.99 25.88
C THR A 15 5.22 -43.66 24.60
N THR A 16 4.20 -42.82 24.68
CA THR A 16 3.68 -42.09 23.51
C THR A 16 4.14 -40.64 23.60
N LEU A 17 5.33 -40.40 23.01
CA LEU A 17 5.78 -39.07 22.63
C LEU A 17 4.79 -38.56 21.58
N CYS A 18 3.91 -37.63 21.96
CA CYS A 18 3.09 -36.92 20.99
C CYS A 18 4.02 -36.02 20.16
N LEU A 19 4.54 -36.58 19.08
CA LEU A 19 5.06 -35.81 17.95
C LEU A 19 3.86 -35.09 17.35
N LEU A 20 3.55 -33.91 17.90
CA LEU A 20 2.69 -32.97 17.21
C LEU A 20 3.36 -32.72 15.85
N PRO A 21 2.72 -33.04 14.71
CA PRO A 21 3.20 -32.54 13.45
C PRO A 21 3.24 -31.03 13.62
N GLY A 22 4.45 -30.45 13.55
CA GLY A 22 4.62 -29.01 13.52
C GLY A 22 3.68 -28.50 12.45
N ILE A 23 2.69 -27.72 12.86
CA ILE A 23 1.85 -26.99 11.92
C ILE A 23 2.84 -26.03 11.29
N THR A 24 3.41 -26.43 10.16
CA THR A 24 4.02 -25.49 9.22
C THR A 24 2.87 -24.56 8.89
N GLN A 25 2.85 -23.41 9.57
CA GLN A 25 2.13 -22.26 9.10
C GLN A 25 2.68 -22.06 7.70
N ALA A 26 1.90 -22.47 6.70
CA ALA A 26 2.19 -22.14 5.32
C ALA A 26 2.31 -20.62 5.33
N GLY A 27 3.55 -20.13 5.24
CA GLY A 27 3.81 -18.71 5.10
C GLY A 27 2.90 -18.24 3.98
N GLY A 28 2.17 -17.16 4.21
CA GLY A 28 1.41 -16.53 3.13
C GLY A 28 2.30 -16.33 1.91
N PRO A 29 1.70 -16.13 0.72
CA PRO A 29 2.46 -15.86 -0.49
C PRO A 29 3.55 -14.83 -0.18
N SER A 30 4.77 -15.09 -0.66
CA SER A 30 5.87 -14.18 -0.40
C SER A 30 5.53 -12.79 -0.98
N PRO A 31 6.14 -11.71 -0.49
CA PRO A 31 5.73 -10.34 -0.86
C PRO A 31 5.90 -10.06 -2.35
N GLU A 32 6.93 -10.64 -2.96
CA GLU A 32 7.12 -10.65 -4.41
C GLU A 32 6.00 -11.39 -5.17
N HIS A 33 5.28 -12.31 -4.52
CA HIS A 33 4.09 -12.94 -5.08
C HIS A 33 2.89 -11.97 -5.15
N TYR A 34 2.82 -10.92 -4.33
CA TYR A 34 1.68 -9.99 -4.35
C TYR A 34 1.62 -9.20 -5.67
N LEU A 35 2.74 -8.56 -6.05
CA LEU A 35 2.84 -7.80 -7.30
C LEU A 35 2.85 -8.71 -8.53
N LYS A 36 3.46 -9.89 -8.42
CA LYS A 36 3.65 -10.78 -9.58
C LYS A 36 2.39 -11.54 -10.00
N ASN A 37 1.43 -11.76 -9.10
CA ASN A 37 0.26 -12.61 -9.38
C ASN A 37 -1.07 -11.89 -9.32
N SER A 38 -1.09 -10.61 -8.93
CA SER A 38 -2.28 -9.78 -8.99
C SER A 38 -2.01 -8.64 -9.97
N PRO A 39 -2.88 -8.38 -10.97
CA PRO A 39 -2.80 -7.15 -11.70
C PRO A 39 -2.98 -6.01 -10.69
N MET A 40 -2.06 -5.06 -10.63
CA MET A 40 -2.14 -3.91 -9.73
C MET A 40 -2.20 -2.64 -10.56
N VAL A 41 -2.96 -1.66 -10.07
CA VAL A 41 -3.13 -0.37 -10.74
C VAL A 41 -2.85 0.75 -9.76
N LEU A 42 -1.95 1.65 -10.14
CA LEU A 42 -1.74 2.89 -9.42
C LEU A 42 -2.69 3.95 -9.99
N GLU A 43 -3.64 4.35 -9.16
CA GLU A 43 -4.47 5.51 -9.42
C GLU A 43 -3.74 6.77 -8.99
N VAL A 44 -3.63 7.76 -9.88
CA VAL A 44 -3.00 9.05 -9.63
C VAL A 44 -4.02 10.14 -9.84
N ARG A 45 -4.23 10.97 -8.81
CA ARG A 45 -5.08 12.15 -8.85
C ARG A 45 -4.25 13.41 -8.74
N TYR A 46 -4.59 14.41 -9.56
CA TYR A 46 -3.92 15.70 -9.52
C TYR A 46 -4.85 16.86 -9.92
N CYS A 47 -4.61 18.04 -9.34
CA CYS A 47 -5.31 19.29 -9.66
C CYS A 47 -4.51 20.51 -9.19
N GLU A 48 -4.89 21.68 -9.68
CA GLU A 48 -4.56 22.99 -9.07
C GLU A 48 -5.50 23.29 -7.89
N CYS A 49 -5.55 22.36 -6.94
CA CYS A 49 -6.38 22.43 -5.75
C CYS A 49 -5.72 21.67 -4.60
N GLN A 50 -6.12 21.99 -3.36
CA GLN A 50 -5.52 21.41 -2.16
C GLN A 50 -6.12 20.03 -1.85
N ALA A 51 -5.26 19.02 -1.72
CA ALA A 51 -5.59 17.65 -1.41
C ALA A 51 -5.86 17.43 0.09
N THR A 52 -5.08 18.05 0.97
CA THR A 52 -5.18 17.87 2.44
C THR A 52 -5.18 19.20 3.16
N GLU A 53 -5.98 19.33 4.22
CA GLU A 53 -5.91 20.52 5.09
C GLU A 53 -4.55 20.60 5.82
N PRO A 54 -4.05 21.80 6.16
CA PRO A 54 -2.79 21.93 6.87
C PRO A 54 -2.81 21.19 8.21
N GLY A 55 -1.79 20.36 8.44
CA GLY A 55 -1.66 19.57 9.67
C GLY A 55 -2.53 18.31 9.73
N GLN A 56 -3.29 17.99 8.68
CA GLN A 56 -3.96 16.68 8.58
C GLN A 56 -3.02 15.61 8.03
N ALA A 57 -3.38 14.34 8.23
CA ALA A 57 -2.64 13.23 7.68
C ALA A 57 -2.67 13.28 6.15
N PRO A 58 -1.58 12.91 5.46
CA PRO A 58 -1.55 12.86 3.99
C PRO A 58 -2.62 11.95 3.37
N THR A 59 -3.22 11.07 4.16
CA THR A 59 -4.24 10.11 3.71
C THR A 59 -5.67 10.64 3.83
N GLU A 60 -5.88 11.78 4.49
CA GLU A 60 -7.19 12.41 4.70
C GLU A 60 -7.48 13.42 3.59
N LEU A 61 -7.81 12.90 2.39
CA LEU A 61 -8.07 13.74 1.23
C LEU A 61 -9.39 14.51 1.33
N ARG A 62 -9.37 15.78 0.91
CA ARG A 62 -10.53 16.64 0.86
C ARG A 62 -11.52 16.16 -0.22
N PRO A 63 -12.84 16.19 0.04
CA PRO A 63 -13.84 15.84 -0.96
C PRO A 63 -13.72 16.67 -2.24
N ALA A 64 -13.49 17.98 -2.11
CA ALA A 64 -13.31 18.89 -3.25
C ALA A 64 -12.14 18.47 -4.16
N PHE A 65 -11.06 17.93 -3.59
CA PHE A 65 -9.94 17.40 -4.37
C PHE A 65 -10.37 16.16 -5.15
N LEU A 66 -11.06 15.21 -4.52
CA LEU A 66 -11.53 13.98 -5.18
C LEU A 66 -12.52 14.27 -6.32
N GLU A 67 -13.33 15.32 -6.18
CA GLU A 67 -14.32 15.74 -7.17
C GLU A 67 -13.69 16.49 -8.36
N GLN A 68 -12.70 17.36 -8.11
CA GLN A 68 -12.12 18.24 -9.12
C GLN A 68 -10.87 17.68 -9.78
N SER A 69 -10.22 16.71 -9.14
CA SER A 69 -8.98 16.11 -9.65
C SER A 69 -9.20 15.32 -10.92
N ARG A 70 -8.21 15.41 -11.80
CA ARG A 70 -8.05 14.46 -12.90
C ARG A 70 -7.60 13.12 -12.32
N LEU A 71 -8.04 12.03 -12.91
CA LEU A 71 -7.64 10.67 -12.53
C LEU A 71 -6.91 10.00 -13.69
N LEU A 72 -5.69 9.52 -13.40
CA LEU A 72 -4.95 8.62 -14.26
C LEU A 72 -4.92 7.25 -13.59
N LYS A 73 -5.00 6.20 -14.41
CA LYS A 73 -4.82 4.83 -13.97
C LYS A 73 -3.69 4.24 -14.77
N VAL A 74 -2.70 3.67 -14.09
CA VAL A 74 -1.57 3.01 -14.74
C VAL A 74 -1.42 1.62 -14.18
N ASP A 75 -1.23 0.65 -15.08
CA ASP A 75 -0.87 -0.70 -14.68
C ASP A 75 0.54 -0.68 -14.09
N VAL A 76 0.73 -1.44 -13.02
CA VAL A 76 2.03 -1.67 -12.40
C VAL A 76 2.65 -2.88 -13.07
N ASP A 77 3.89 -2.75 -13.52
CA ASP A 77 4.67 -3.85 -14.08
C ASP A 77 4.88 -4.96 -13.02
N PRO A 78 5.02 -6.24 -13.40
CA PRO A 78 5.28 -7.32 -12.45
C PRO A 78 6.50 -7.14 -11.53
N ASP A 79 7.49 -6.33 -11.93
CA ASP A 79 8.64 -5.94 -11.11
C ASP A 79 8.33 -4.78 -10.15
N GLY A 80 7.08 -4.32 -10.07
CA GLY A 80 6.61 -3.25 -9.21
C GLY A 80 6.85 -1.84 -9.76
N LYS A 81 7.26 -1.71 -11.02
CA LYS A 81 7.66 -0.42 -11.61
C LYS A 81 6.56 0.18 -12.47
N GLY A 82 6.61 1.50 -12.65
CA GLY A 82 5.74 2.15 -13.60
C GLY A 82 6.11 3.60 -13.85
N PHE A 83 5.51 4.13 -14.91
CA PHE A 83 5.68 5.52 -15.30
C PHE A 83 4.34 6.10 -15.75
N VAL A 84 3.98 7.23 -15.19
CA VAL A 84 2.79 8.01 -15.55
C VAL A 84 3.23 9.25 -16.28
N SER A 85 2.56 9.56 -17.40
CA SER A 85 2.79 10.79 -18.14
C SER A 85 1.49 11.36 -18.67
N SER A 86 1.34 12.67 -18.51
CA SER A 86 0.29 13.51 -19.06
C SER A 86 0.91 14.87 -19.43
N PRO A 87 0.18 15.75 -20.14
CA PRO A 87 0.70 17.07 -20.48
C PRO A 87 1.19 17.88 -19.27
N GLU A 88 0.55 17.70 -18.12
CA GLU A 88 0.86 18.46 -16.90
C GLU A 88 1.73 17.69 -15.91
N MET A 89 1.86 16.36 -16.02
CA MET A 89 2.43 15.53 -14.95
C MET A 89 3.32 14.42 -15.50
N THR A 90 4.43 14.16 -14.83
CA THR A 90 5.17 12.90 -14.92
C THR A 90 5.38 12.29 -13.54
N LEU A 91 5.30 10.98 -13.42
CA LEU A 91 5.62 10.25 -12.19
C LEU A 91 6.29 8.92 -12.53
N ASP A 92 7.57 8.78 -12.20
CA ASP A 92 8.29 7.52 -12.19
C ASP A 92 8.19 6.90 -10.80
N PHE A 93 7.96 5.58 -10.72
CA PHE A 93 7.83 4.91 -9.43
C PHE A 93 8.25 3.45 -9.43
N GLU A 94 8.60 2.99 -8.22
CA GLU A 94 8.85 1.59 -7.88
C GLU A 94 8.13 1.24 -6.57
N LEU A 95 7.40 0.13 -6.58
CA LEU A 95 6.71 -0.47 -5.45
C LEU A 95 7.46 -1.70 -4.98
N ARG A 96 7.76 -1.74 -3.68
CA ARG A 96 8.35 -2.91 -3.01
C ARG A 96 7.41 -3.40 -1.93
N ALA A 97 6.90 -4.61 -2.09
CA ALA A 97 6.04 -5.23 -1.08
C ALA A 97 6.81 -5.47 0.23
N LEU A 98 6.17 -5.24 1.37
CA LEU A 98 6.78 -5.43 2.68
C LEU A 98 6.49 -6.82 3.26
N PRO A 99 7.52 -7.65 3.56
CA PRO A 99 7.32 -9.02 4.04
C PRO A 99 6.51 -9.20 5.30
N GLU A 100 6.67 -8.29 6.23
CA GLU A 100 6.05 -8.39 7.54
C GLU A 100 4.59 -7.87 7.53
N SER A 101 4.12 -7.26 6.44
CA SER A 101 2.81 -6.61 6.35
C SER A 101 2.19 -6.76 4.95
N PRO A 102 1.41 -7.83 4.72
CA PRO A 102 0.69 -8.00 3.46
C PRO A 102 -0.24 -6.82 3.17
N GLY A 103 -0.16 -6.27 1.95
CA GLY A 103 -0.94 -5.08 1.54
C GLY A 103 -0.24 -3.74 1.81
N ASP A 104 0.91 -3.75 2.48
CA ASP A 104 1.76 -2.57 2.61
C ASP A 104 2.91 -2.63 1.60
N PHE A 105 3.15 -1.49 0.97
CA PHE A 105 4.17 -1.32 -0.06
C PHE A 105 5.02 -0.10 0.27
N MET A 106 6.33 -0.22 0.03
CA MET A 106 7.20 0.94 0.00
C MET A 106 7.20 1.49 -1.43
N LEU A 107 6.69 2.72 -1.60
CA LEU A 107 6.66 3.44 -2.86
C LEU A 107 7.84 4.40 -2.92
N SER A 108 8.79 4.13 -3.81
CA SER A 108 9.82 5.10 -4.23
C SER A 108 9.33 5.84 -5.46
N PHE A 109 9.50 7.16 -5.51
CA PHE A 109 8.99 7.96 -6.63
C PHE A 109 9.86 9.16 -6.98
N ALA A 110 9.73 9.58 -8.25
CA ALA A 110 10.19 10.86 -8.75
C ALA A 110 9.09 11.47 -9.63
N GLY A 111 8.55 12.60 -9.19
CA GLY A 111 7.40 13.26 -9.81
C GLY A 111 7.69 14.70 -10.21
N ASN A 112 7.03 15.14 -11.27
CA ASN A 112 7.00 16.53 -11.69
C ASN A 112 5.58 16.92 -12.10
N TYR A 113 5.07 18.02 -11.56
CA TYR A 113 3.75 18.57 -11.86
C TYR A 113 3.86 20.02 -12.32
N VAL A 114 3.28 20.33 -13.48
CA VAL A 114 3.22 21.65 -14.10
C VAL A 114 1.78 22.13 -14.12
N ALA A 115 1.52 23.19 -13.37
CA ALA A 115 0.23 23.84 -13.21
C ALA A 115 0.31 25.29 -13.72
N GLY A 116 -0.07 25.52 -14.98
CA GLY A 116 0.08 26.82 -15.63
C GLY A 116 1.55 27.28 -15.70
N GLN A 117 1.92 28.27 -14.89
CA GLN A 117 3.29 28.80 -14.77
C GLN A 117 4.07 28.18 -13.59
N GLN A 118 3.46 27.26 -12.86
CA GLN A 118 4.03 26.64 -11.67
C GLN A 118 4.61 25.28 -12.05
N ASN A 119 5.81 24.99 -11.55
CA ASN A 119 6.41 23.68 -11.67
C ASN A 119 6.79 23.20 -10.27
N SER A 120 6.44 21.95 -9.96
CA SER A 120 6.77 21.28 -8.71
C SER A 120 7.42 19.96 -9.00
N THR A 121 8.60 19.74 -8.45
CA THR A 121 9.31 18.46 -8.55
C THR A 121 9.46 17.88 -7.16
N SER A 122 9.18 16.60 -7.00
CA SER A 122 9.32 15.90 -5.73
C SER A 122 9.89 14.50 -5.96
N THR A 123 10.70 14.05 -5.02
CA THR A 123 11.24 12.69 -4.99
C THR A 123 11.18 12.19 -3.57
N GLY A 124 10.88 10.93 -3.36
CA GLY A 124 10.83 10.38 -2.02
C GLY A 124 10.53 8.90 -1.96
N GLU A 125 10.40 8.42 -0.74
CA GLU A 125 10.01 7.07 -0.42
C GLU A 125 8.95 7.12 0.69
N VAL A 126 7.81 6.47 0.47
CA VAL A 126 6.64 6.53 1.36
C VAL A 126 5.98 5.17 1.50
N LEU A 127 5.38 4.93 2.67
CA LEU A 127 4.53 3.76 2.88
C LEU A 127 3.19 3.98 2.18
N LEU A 128 2.84 3.10 1.25
CA LEU A 128 1.56 3.05 0.58
C LEU A 128 0.82 1.78 1.00
N LYS A 129 -0.41 1.95 1.47
CA LYS A 129 -1.28 0.82 1.81
C LYS A 129 -2.26 0.56 0.69
N ASP A 130 -2.60 -0.70 0.46
CA ASP A 130 -3.62 -1.11 -0.49
C ASP A 130 -4.95 -0.38 -0.21
N ASP A 131 -5.57 0.10 -1.29
CA ASP A 131 -6.81 0.86 -1.34
C ASP A 131 -6.84 2.12 -0.45
N GLN A 132 -5.68 2.61 -0.02
CA GLN A 132 -5.57 3.87 0.74
C GLN A 132 -5.00 4.99 -0.12
N TRP A 133 -5.69 6.12 -0.13
CA TRP A 133 -5.18 7.36 -0.71
C TRP A 133 -4.02 7.93 0.10
N LEU A 134 -3.04 8.49 -0.59
CA LEU A 134 -1.91 9.20 -0.03
C LEU A 134 -1.60 10.44 -0.87
N ASN A 135 -1.65 11.63 -0.26
CA ASN A 135 -1.08 12.84 -0.85
C ASN A 135 0.44 12.68 -0.93
N LEU A 136 0.94 12.54 -2.16
CA LEU A 136 2.31 12.19 -2.47
C LEU A 136 3.22 13.42 -2.41
N PHE A 137 2.78 14.53 -3.01
CA PHE A 137 3.45 15.81 -2.88
C PHE A 137 2.53 16.98 -3.23
N SER A 138 2.85 18.11 -2.63
CA SER A 138 2.13 19.37 -2.74
C SER A 138 3.04 20.47 -3.23
N ALA A 139 2.51 21.36 -4.06
CA ALA A 139 3.10 22.63 -4.43
C ALA A 139 2.29 23.74 -3.76
N GLU A 140 2.87 24.44 -2.79
CA GLU A 140 2.24 25.61 -2.17
C GLU A 140 2.90 26.90 -2.68
N HIS A 141 2.08 27.84 -3.12
CA HIS A 141 2.56 29.17 -3.49
C HIS A 141 1.68 30.27 -2.91
N VAL A 142 2.26 31.04 -1.99
CA VAL A 142 1.59 32.17 -1.35
C VAL A 142 1.73 33.41 -2.24
N ARG A 143 0.60 33.94 -2.72
CA ARG A 143 0.51 35.28 -3.31
C ARG A 143 -0.11 36.26 -2.32
N GLU A 144 0.03 37.56 -2.56
CA GLU A 144 -0.41 38.64 -1.67
C GLU A 144 -1.83 38.47 -1.10
N ASN A 145 -2.77 37.92 -1.89
CA ASN A 145 -4.18 37.78 -1.51
C ASN A 145 -4.72 36.33 -1.55
N SER A 146 -3.90 35.33 -1.87
CA SER A 146 -4.36 33.94 -2.01
C SER A 146 -3.21 32.96 -2.03
N THR A 147 -3.41 31.77 -1.46
CA THR A 147 -2.52 30.63 -1.66
C THR A 147 -3.03 29.76 -2.80
N GLN A 148 -2.14 29.42 -3.73
CA GLN A 148 -2.40 28.46 -4.79
C GLN A 148 -1.77 27.12 -4.40
N TYR A 149 -2.53 26.04 -4.60
CA TYR A 149 -2.12 24.68 -4.31
C TYR A 149 -2.09 23.86 -5.60
N GLY A 150 -1.10 22.99 -5.73
CA GLY A 150 -1.01 21.99 -6.78
C GLY A 150 -0.62 20.66 -6.17
N ASP A 151 -1.59 19.76 -6.02
CA ASP A 151 -1.40 18.54 -5.24
C ASP A 151 -1.57 17.27 -6.08
N VAL A 152 -0.84 16.25 -5.66
CA VAL A 152 -0.79 14.94 -6.30
C VAL A 152 -1.03 13.87 -5.25
N ALA A 153 -2.05 13.06 -5.45
CA ALA A 153 -2.33 11.93 -4.57
C ALA A 153 -2.34 10.61 -5.34
N VAL A 154 -1.95 9.53 -4.68
CA VAL A 154 -1.90 8.21 -5.26
C VAL A 154 -2.64 7.19 -4.39
N ARG A 155 -3.13 6.14 -5.03
CA ARG A 155 -3.67 4.96 -4.36
C ARG A 155 -3.35 3.74 -5.20
N LEU A 156 -2.96 2.65 -4.55
CA LEU A 156 -2.78 1.36 -5.20
C LEU A 156 -4.06 0.54 -5.04
N ILE A 157 -4.55 -0.06 -6.12
CA ILE A 157 -5.71 -0.95 -6.10
C ILE A 157 -5.41 -2.23 -6.89
N SER A 158 -6.14 -3.31 -6.58
CA SER A 158 -6.17 -4.49 -7.44
C SER A 158 -6.82 -4.16 -8.79
N GLY A 159 -6.21 -4.56 -9.90
CA GLY A 159 -6.75 -4.42 -11.25
C GLY A 159 -8.09 -5.14 -11.44
N ASP A 160 -8.38 -6.18 -10.66
CA ASP A 160 -9.65 -6.89 -10.69
C ASP A 160 -10.82 -6.04 -10.16
N SER A 161 -10.53 -5.03 -9.36
CA SER A 161 -11.53 -4.09 -8.82
C SER A 161 -12.00 -3.05 -9.84
N GLN A 162 -11.38 -2.96 -11.02
CA GLN A 162 -11.80 -2.06 -12.09
C GLN A 162 -13.06 -2.54 -12.85
N ALA A 163 -13.48 -3.79 -12.67
CA ALA A 163 -14.62 -4.39 -13.39
C ALA A 163 -15.98 -4.20 -12.68
N ARG A 164 -16.06 -3.36 -11.64
CA ARG A 164 -17.28 -3.14 -10.85
C ARG A 164 -17.84 -1.73 -10.96
#